data_AF-A0A9P7N817-F1
#
_entry.id   AF-A0A9P7N817-F1
#
_cell.length_a   1.000
_cell.length_b   1.000
_cell.length_c   1.000
_cell.angle_alpha   90.00
_cell.angle_beta   90.00
_cell.angle_gamma   90.00
#
_symmetry.space_group_name_H-M   'P 1'
#
loop_
_entity.id
_entity.type
_entity.pdbx_description
1 polymer ?
#
loop_
_entity_poly.entity_id
_entity_poly.type
_entity_poly.pdbx_seq_one_letter_code
_entity_poly.pdbx_strand_id
1 'polypeptide(L)' 'MQDALEQISGQRSVPNIYIKQKHIGGNSDLQSLHNAGELEKLLKEAGALKA' A
#
# COMPACT_ATOMS: atom_id res chain seq x y z
N MET A 1 2.64 -21.83 0.17
CA MET A 1 2.19 -20.66 -0.64
C MET A 1 2.06 -19.41 0.22
N GLN A 2 1.49 -19.48 1.43
CA GLN A 2 1.39 -18.31 2.33
C GLN A 2 2.72 -17.91 3.00
N ASP A 3 3.64 -18.85 3.25
CA ASP A 3 4.97 -18.55 3.81
C ASP A 3 5.86 -17.72 2.86
N ALA A 4 5.74 -17.95 1.54
CA ALA A 4 6.51 -17.20 0.55
C ALA A 4 6.07 -15.72 0.47
N LEU A 5 4.79 -15.43 0.70
CA LEU A 5 4.28 -14.06 0.75
C LEU A 5 4.82 -13.32 1.99
N GLU A 6 4.80 -13.97 3.16
CA GLU A 6 5.39 -13.41 4.37
C GLU A 6 6.89 -13.12 4.23
N GLN A 7 7.66 -14.01 3.59
CA GLN A 7 9.09 -13.81 3.41
C GLN A 7 9.43 -12.62 2.50
N ILE A 8 8.55 -12.27 1.54
CA ILE A 8 8.80 -11.20 0.56
C ILE A 8 8.20 -9.87 1.01
N SER A 9 6.99 -9.87 1.58
CA SER A 9 6.28 -8.65 1.96
C SER A 9 6.17 -8.40 3.46
N GLY A 10 6.54 -9.38 4.30
CA GLY A 10 6.28 -9.33 5.75
C GLY A 10 4.81 -9.57 6.12
N GLN A 11 3.95 -9.91 5.15
CA GLN A 11 2.51 -10.05 5.33
C GLN A 11 1.98 -11.34 4.67
N ARG A 12 1.32 -12.18 5.47
CA ARG A 12 0.73 -13.46 5.03
C ARG A 12 -0.53 -13.32 4.19
N SER A 13 -1.22 -12.20 4.32
CA SER A 13 -2.56 -11.97 3.74
C SER A 13 -2.49 -11.11 2.49
N VAL A 14 -3.35 -11.38 1.52
CA VAL A 14 -3.57 -10.48 0.37
C VAL A 14 -4.78 -9.58 0.64
N PRO A 15 -4.84 -8.38 0.04
CA PRO A 15 -3.83 -7.78 -0.86
C PRO A 15 -2.58 -7.27 -0.13
N ASN A 16 -1.44 -7.29 -0.83
CA ASN A 16 -0.21 -6.60 -0.45
C ASN A 16 -0.05 -5.36 -1.33
N ILE A 17 -0.21 -4.18 -0.75
CA ILE A 17 -0.31 -2.92 -1.48
C ILE A 17 1.03 -2.19 -1.41
N TYR A 18 1.50 -1.70 -2.56
CA TYR A 18 2.72 -0.93 -2.69
C TYR A 18 2.45 0.36 -3.47
N ILE A 19 3.00 1.48 -3.00
CA ILE A 19 2.97 2.77 -3.71
C ILE A 19 4.41 3.26 -3.81
N LYS A 20 4.88 3.57 -5.01
CA LYS A 20 6.26 4.05 -5.25
C LYS A 20 7.32 3.12 -4.64
N GLN A 21 7.16 1.81 -4.83
CA GLN A 21 8.05 0.77 -4.28
C GLN A 21 8.07 0.67 -2.73
N LYS A 22 7.23 1.43 -2.03
CA LYS A 22 7.05 1.33 -0.57
C LYS A 22 5.87 0.44 -0.24
N HIS A 23 6.05 -0.53 0.66
CA HIS A 23 4.97 -1.36 1.19
C HIS A 23 4.05 -0.52 2.07
N ILE A 24 2.75 -0.63 1.82
CA ILE A 24 1.69 0.10 2.52
C ILE A 24 0.92 -0.83 3.47
N GLY A 25 0.80 -2.11 3.14
CA GLY A 25 0.04 -3.09 3.92
C GLY A 25 -1.13 -3.67 3.14
N GLY A 26 -2.26 -3.89 3.82
CA GLY A 26 -3.49 -4.44 3.25
C GLY A 26 -4.54 -3.39 2.91
N ASN A 27 -5.76 -3.85 2.61
CA ASN A 27 -6.87 -2.94 2.28
C ASN A 27 -7.21 -2.00 3.45
N SER A 28 -7.15 -2.48 4.69
CA SER A 28 -7.43 -1.65 5.87
C SER A 28 -6.45 -0.48 5.99
N ASP A 29 -5.15 -0.72 5.76
CA ASP A 29 -4.12 0.32 5.79
C ASP A 29 -4.35 1.36 4.69
N LEU A 30 -4.69 0.90 3.48
CA LEU A 30 -5.03 1.79 2.37
C LEU A 30 -6.25 2.67 2.67
N GLN A 31 -7.30 2.09 3.25
CA GLN A 31 -8.51 2.83 3.63
C GLN A 31 -8.21 3.85 4.74
N SER A 32 -7.40 3.49 5.73
CA SER A 32 -6.95 4.43 6.77
C SER A 32 -6.22 5.63 6.18
N LEU A 33 -5.30 5.42 5.23
CA LEU A 33 -4.59 6.49 4.52
C LEU A 33 -5.53 7.35 3.67
N HIS A 34 -6.55 6.75 3.07
CA HIS A 34 -7.56 7.48 2.31
C HIS A 34 -8.38 8.40 3.22
N ASN A 35 -8.89 7.86 4.33
CA ASN A 35 -9.68 8.62 5.30
C ASN A 35 -8.88 9.75 5.97
N ALA A 36 -7.55 9.57 6.11
CA ALA A 36 -6.65 10.61 6.60
C ALA A 36 -6.26 11.66 5.53
N GLY A 37 -6.65 11.47 4.27
CA GLY A 37 -6.24 12.32 3.14
C GLY A 37 -4.79 12.15 2.69
N GLU A 38 -4.03 11.24 3.31
CA GLU A 38 -2.62 10.99 3.03
C GLU A 38 -2.42 10.18 1.74
N LEU A 39 -3.39 9.36 1.36
CA LEU A 39 -3.33 8.56 0.14
C LEU A 39 -3.17 9.43 -1.11
N GLU A 40 -3.93 10.52 -1.22
CA GLU A 40 -3.86 11.42 -2.37
C GLU A 40 -2.47 12.06 -2.50
N LYS A 41 -1.86 12.42 -1.38
CA LYS A 41 -0.49 12.94 -1.34
C LYS A 41 0.49 11.89 -1.86
N LEU A 42 0.42 10.66 -1.35
CA LEU A 42 1.28 9.56 -1.79
C LEU A 42 1.13 9.27 -3.29
N LEU A 43 -0.09 9.32 -3.82
CA LEU A 43 -0.35 9.12 -5.25
C LEU A 43 0.20 10.26 -6.12
N LYS A 44 0.11 11.52 -5.66
CA LYS A 44 0.74 12.66 -6.33
C LYS A 44 2.27 12.54 -6.33
N GLU A 45 2.87 12.18 -5.19
CA GLU A 45 4.32 11.95 -5.07
C GLU A 45 4.82 10.77 -5.90
N ALA A 46 3.94 9.79 -6.18
CA ALA A 46 4.21 8.69 -7.08
C ALA A 46 3.98 9.04 -8.56
N GLY A 47 3.46 10.24 -8.87
CA GLY A 47 3.07 10.63 -10.23
C GLY A 47 1.85 9.90 -10.77
N ALA A 48 1.12 9.19 -9.91
CA ALA A 48 -0.08 8.41 -10.27
C ALA A 48 -1.36 9.25 -10.27
N LEU A 49 -1.33 10.44 -9.69
CA LEU A 49 -2.44 11.39 -9.68
C LEU A 49 -1.95 12.76 -10.16
N LYS A 50 -2.60 13.31 -11.19
CA LYS A 50 -2.35 14.68 -11.63
C LYS A 50 -2.91 15.66 -10.61
N ALA A 51 -2.22 16.79 -10.43
CA ALA A 51 -2.70 17.91 -9.63
C ALA A 51 -3.99 18.49 -10.23
#